data_AF-A0A227JDU0-F1
#
_entry.id   AF-A0A227JDU0-F1
#
_cell.length_a   1.000
_cell.length_b   1.000
_cell.length_c   1.000
_cell.angle_alpha   90.00
_cell.angle_beta   90.00
_cell.angle_gamma   90.00
#
_symmetry.space_group_name_H-M   'P 1'
#
loop_
_entity.id
_entity.type
_entity.pdbx_description
1 polymer ?
#
loop_
_entity_poly.entity_id
_entity_poly.type
_entity_poly.pdbx_seq_one_letter_code
_entity_poly.pdbx_strand_id
1 'polypeptide(L)'
;MSYVFHRHCHATLPIIDKGEGVYLFDKQGKQYLDACGGAAVSNLGHSHQAVKKAMLEQLERVPFAHTGFFTSDSSERLAELICQHMPEQFNHVYLVSGGSEAVESALKMARQYFVES
;
A
#
# COMPACT_ATOMS: atom_id res chain seq x y z
N MET A 1 -29.61 -7.46 -1.11
CA MET A 1 -28.64 -8.56 -1.26
C MET A 1 -27.27 -7.94 -1.57
N SER A 2 -26.20 -8.46 -0.98
CA SER A 2 -24.83 -8.03 -1.33
C SER A 2 -24.43 -8.66 -2.67
N TYR A 3 -23.85 -7.86 -3.56
CA TYR A 3 -23.20 -8.36 -4.79
C TYR A 3 -21.70 -8.61 -4.58
N VAL A 4 -21.20 -8.42 -3.36
CA VAL A 4 -19.80 -8.65 -2.99
C VAL A 4 -19.60 -10.10 -2.59
N PHE A 5 -18.60 -10.76 -3.19
CA PHE A 5 -18.14 -12.07 -2.76
C PHE A 5 -17.24 -11.92 -1.51
N HIS A 6 -17.84 -12.06 -0.33
CA HIS A 6 -17.15 -11.86 0.94
C HIS A 6 -16.17 -13.00 1.25
N ARG A 7 -15.12 -12.71 2.03
CA ARG A 7 -14.16 -13.72 2.52
C ARG A 7 -14.80 -14.81 3.37
N HIS A 8 -15.90 -14.49 4.05
CA HIS A 8 -16.70 -15.44 4.83
C HIS A 8 -18.14 -15.41 4.34
N CYS A 9 -18.65 -16.54 3.86
CA CYS A 9 -19.99 -16.65 3.26
C CYS A 9 -21.14 -16.71 4.27
N HIS A 10 -20.83 -16.83 5.57
CA HIS A 10 -21.82 -17.04 6.63
C HIS A 10 -21.91 -15.89 7.63
N ALA A 11 -21.19 -14.79 7.40
CA ALA A 11 -21.18 -13.63 8.27
C ALA A 11 -21.71 -12.40 7.53
N THR A 12 -22.60 -11.65 8.18
CA THR A 12 -22.91 -10.28 7.76
C THR A 12 -22.01 -9.33 8.51
N LEU A 13 -21.16 -8.59 7.79
CA LEU A 13 -20.21 -7.65 8.39
C LEU A 13 -20.82 -6.25 8.51
N PRO A 14 -20.43 -5.45 9.51
CA PRO A 14 -20.74 -4.02 9.56
C PRO A 14 -20.20 -3.30 8.32
N ILE A 15 -20.94 -2.30 7.84
CA ILE A 15 -20.51 -1.46 6.72
C ILE A 15 -19.82 -0.24 7.31
N ILE A 16 -18.52 -0.10 7.06
CA ILE A 16 -17.75 1.09 7.45
C ILE A 16 -18.22 2.31 6.65
N ASP A 17 -18.39 3.44 7.34
CA ASP A 17 -18.76 4.74 6.78
C ASP A 17 -17.56 5.68 6.66
N LYS A 18 -16.76 5.79 7.72
CA LYS A 18 -15.54 6.61 7.73
C LYS A 18 -14.47 6.04 8.65
N GLY A 19 -13.23 6.45 8.40
CA GLY A 19 -12.09 6.24 9.30
C GLY A 19 -11.39 7.57 9.60
N GLU A 20 -11.02 7.78 10.86
CA GLU A 20 -10.38 9.01 11.34
C GLU A 20 -9.42 8.71 12.49
N GLY A 21 -8.14 9.04 12.31
CA GLY A 21 -7.10 8.74 13.29
C GLY A 21 -7.04 7.23 13.56
N VAL A 22 -7.12 6.82 14.81
CA VAL A 22 -7.10 5.40 15.20
C VAL A 22 -8.47 4.72 15.18
N TYR A 23 -9.50 5.37 14.63
CA TYR A 23 -10.88 4.88 14.70
C TYR A 23 -11.51 4.62 13.34
N LEU A 24 -12.40 3.63 13.32
CA LEU A 24 -13.37 3.36 12.26
C LEU A 24 -14.78 3.55 12.80
N PHE A 25 -15.69 4.02 11.95
CA PHE A 25 -17.10 4.22 12.27
C PHE A 25 -17.95 3.48 11.26
N ASP A 26 -18.88 2.64 11.71
CA ASP A 26 -19.86 2.00 10.82
C ASP A 26 -21.06 2.90 10.51
N LYS A 27 -21.89 2.47 9.55
CA LYS A 27 -23.12 3.17 9.17
C LYS A 27 -24.20 3.20 10.25
N GLN A 28 -24.03 2.45 11.34
CA GLN A 28 -24.90 2.50 12.52
C GLN A 28 -24.33 3.46 13.58
N GLY A 29 -23.19 4.10 13.33
CA GLY A 29 -22.52 5.04 14.23
C GLY A 29 -21.64 4.37 15.28
N LYS A 30 -21.44 3.04 15.24
CA LYS A 30 -20.56 2.36 16.18
C LYS A 30 -19.11 2.68 15.84
N GLN A 31 -18.36 3.06 16.88
CA GLN A 31 -16.94 3.35 16.80
C GLN A 31 -16.12 2.10 17.16
N TYR A 32 -15.06 1.88 16.39
CA TYR A 32 -14.12 0.77 16.55
C TYR A 32 -12.71 1.35 16.68
N LEU A 33 -12.02 1.02 17.76
CA LEU A 33 -10.59 1.29 17.88
C LEU A 33 -9.83 0.32 16.99
N ASP A 34 -9.07 0.85 16.03
CA ASP A 34 -8.14 0.08 15.21
C ASP A 34 -6.77 0.00 15.91
N ALA A 35 -6.67 -0.91 16.87
CA ALA A 35 -5.46 -1.10 17.68
C ALA A 35 -4.33 -1.84 16.94
N CYS A 36 -4.55 -2.30 15.71
CA CYS A 36 -3.60 -3.10 14.94
C CYS A 36 -3.30 -2.52 13.54
N GLY A 37 -3.83 -1.33 13.22
CA GLY A 37 -3.69 -0.74 11.89
C GLY A 37 -4.33 -1.61 10.79
N GLY A 38 -5.42 -2.30 11.12
CA GLY A 38 -6.04 -3.33 10.29
C GLY A 38 -5.15 -4.59 10.24
N ALA A 39 -4.55 -4.85 9.09
CA ALA A 39 -3.54 -5.89 8.92
C ALA A 39 -2.13 -5.28 8.88
N ALA A 40 -1.82 -4.38 9.82
CA ALA A 40 -0.59 -3.57 9.85
C ALA A 40 -0.38 -2.67 8.61
N VAL A 41 -1.47 -2.13 8.06
CA VAL A 41 -1.46 -1.26 6.86
C VAL A 41 -1.60 0.21 7.23
N SER A 42 -2.58 0.54 8.09
CA SER A 42 -2.90 1.92 8.46
C SER A 42 -1.97 2.48 9.54
N ASN A 43 -0.66 2.47 9.29
CA ASN A 43 0.36 2.83 10.29
C ASN A 43 0.30 4.30 10.74
N LEU A 44 -0.22 5.20 9.90
CA LEU A 44 -0.46 6.61 10.22
C LEU A 44 -1.90 6.87 10.71
N GLY A 45 -2.67 5.82 10.96
CA GLY A 45 -4.11 5.89 11.14
C GLY A 45 -4.87 6.18 9.84
N HIS A 46 -6.18 6.30 9.97
CA HIS A 46 -7.13 6.51 8.88
C HIS A 46 -7.24 7.99 8.53
N SER A 47 -7.38 8.28 7.24
CA SER A 47 -7.62 9.63 6.70
C SER A 47 -6.55 10.68 7.04
N HIS A 48 -5.26 10.29 7.08
CA HIS A 48 -4.14 11.20 7.33
C HIS A 48 -4.08 12.34 6.29
N GLN A 49 -4.16 13.60 6.74
CA GLN A 49 -4.37 14.75 5.85
C GLN A 49 -3.23 14.97 4.85
N ALA A 50 -1.97 14.80 5.28
CA ALA A 50 -0.83 14.98 4.39
C ALA A 50 -0.81 13.93 3.25
N VAL A 51 -1.21 12.68 3.54
CA VAL A 51 -1.25 11.60 2.54
C VAL A 51 -2.37 11.88 1.53
N LYS A 52 -3.57 12.25 2.01
CA LYS A 52 -4.69 12.61 1.15
C LYS A 52 -4.34 13.76 0.21
N LYS A 53 -3.71 14.81 0.73
CA LYS A 53 -3.29 15.96 -0.08
C LYS A 53 -2.30 15.53 -1.18
N ALA A 54 -1.26 14.77 -0.83
CA ALA A 54 -0.28 14.29 -1.80
C ALA A 54 -0.91 13.40 -2.90
N MET A 55 -1.86 12.52 -2.53
CA MET A 55 -2.59 11.69 -3.50
C MET A 55 -3.41 12.54 -4.49
N LEU A 56 -4.15 13.54 -3.99
CA LEU A 56 -4.95 14.43 -4.83
C LEU A 56 -4.07 15.24 -5.78
N GLU A 57 -2.98 15.81 -5.28
CA GLU A 57 -2.02 16.57 -6.10
C GLU A 57 -1.40 15.71 -7.21
N GLN A 58 -1.09 14.44 -6.94
CA GLN A 58 -0.58 13.52 -7.96
C GLN A 58 -1.65 13.19 -9.01
N LEU A 59 -2.90 12.94 -8.59
CA LEU A 59 -4.01 12.61 -9.48
C LEU A 59 -4.33 13.74 -10.48
N GLU A 60 -4.24 15.00 -10.04
CA GLU A 60 -4.40 16.17 -10.91
C GLU A 60 -3.28 16.31 -11.95
N ARG A 61 -2.11 15.74 -11.68
CA ARG A 61 -0.94 15.85 -12.58
C ARG A 61 -0.83 14.66 -13.53
N VAL A 62 -0.60 13.47 -12.97
CA VAL A 62 -0.42 12.22 -13.73
C VAL A 62 -0.90 11.04 -12.85
N PRO A 63 -2.07 10.46 -13.14
CA PRO A 63 -2.59 9.34 -12.35
C PRO A 63 -1.86 8.02 -12.63
N PHE A 64 -1.30 7.85 -13.83
CA PHE A 64 -0.62 6.62 -14.24
C PHE A 64 0.37 6.84 -15.39
N ALA A 65 1.53 6.20 -15.29
CA ALA A 65 2.50 6.03 -16.38
C ALA A 65 3.12 4.62 -16.27
N HIS A 66 3.24 3.93 -17.40
CA HIS A 66 3.73 2.54 -17.40
C HIS A 66 5.25 2.48 -17.22
N THR A 67 5.72 1.71 -16.23
CA THR A 67 7.14 1.66 -15.78
C THR A 67 8.10 1.08 -16.82
N GLY A 68 7.60 0.36 -17.82
CA GLY A 68 8.41 -0.10 -18.96
C GLY A 68 8.83 1.01 -19.94
N PHE A 69 8.25 2.21 -19.83
CA PHE A 69 8.52 3.32 -20.75
C PHE A 69 8.90 4.62 -20.04
N PHE A 70 8.46 4.80 -18.80
CA PHE A 70 8.59 6.06 -18.06
C PHE A 70 8.94 5.82 -16.59
N THR A 71 9.58 6.80 -15.97
CA THR A 71 9.69 6.93 -14.50
C THR A 71 8.82 8.08 -13.99
N SER A 72 8.81 8.32 -12.68
CA SER A 72 8.09 9.43 -12.04
C SER A 72 8.86 10.00 -10.84
N ASP A 73 8.70 11.30 -10.57
CA ASP A 73 9.30 11.94 -9.39
C ASP A 73 8.91 11.22 -8.08
N SER A 74 7.68 10.72 -8.00
CA SER A 74 7.19 9.97 -6.84
C SER A 74 7.91 8.64 -6.64
N SER A 75 8.20 7.90 -7.71
CA SER A 75 8.95 6.64 -7.63
C SER A 75 10.44 6.88 -7.33
N GLU A 76 11.06 7.88 -7.97
CA GLU A 76 12.47 8.22 -7.75
C GLU A 76 12.72 8.68 -6.31
N ARG A 77 11.89 9.60 -5.79
CA ARG A 77 12.01 10.09 -4.41
C ARG A 77 11.72 9.01 -3.36
N LEU A 78 10.80 8.08 -3.65
CA LEU A 78 10.53 6.96 -2.76
C LEU A 78 11.72 5.99 -2.71
N ALA A 79 12.30 5.67 -3.87
CA ALA A 79 13.48 4.82 -3.95
C ALA A 79 14.68 5.45 -3.21
N GLU A 80 14.93 6.75 -3.42
CA GLU A 80 15.96 7.50 -2.71
C GLU A 80 15.76 7.43 -1.19
N LEU A 81 14.55 7.75 -0.70
CA LEU A 81 14.22 7.72 0.72
C LEU A 81 14.45 6.32 1.32
N ILE A 82 14.00 5.27 0.64
CA ILE A 82 14.20 3.89 1.11
C ILE A 82 15.70 3.58 1.22
N CYS A 83 16.48 3.82 0.16
CA CYS A 83 17.91 3.53 0.15
C CYS A 83 18.68 4.30 1.24
N GLN A 84 18.31 5.56 1.52
CA GLN A 84 18.94 6.36 2.59
C GLN A 84 18.72 5.77 3.99
N HIS A 85 17.67 4.96 4.18
CA HIS A 85 17.35 4.31 5.46
C HIS A 85 17.80 2.84 5.53
N MET A 86 18.40 2.30 4.47
CA MET A 86 18.89 0.92 4.43
C MET A 86 20.41 0.85 4.64
N PRO A 87 20.94 -0.33 5.06
CA PRO A 87 22.37 -0.59 5.01
C PRO A 87 22.96 -0.36 3.61
N GLU A 88 24.23 0.07 3.51
CA GLU A 88 24.89 0.49 2.26
C GLU A 88 24.81 -0.54 1.13
N GLN A 89 24.78 -1.84 1.45
CA GLN A 89 24.65 -2.91 0.47
C GLN A 89 23.27 -2.97 -0.24
N PHE A 90 22.26 -2.27 0.26
CA PHE A 90 20.91 -2.20 -0.32
C PHE A 90 20.67 -0.83 -0.95
N ASN A 91 21.06 -0.70 -2.23
CA ASN A 91 21.12 0.57 -2.94
C ASN A 91 20.16 0.68 -4.14
N HIS A 92 19.30 -0.32 -4.36
CA HIS A 92 18.29 -0.31 -5.43
C HIS A 92 16.94 -0.81 -4.92
N VAL A 93 15.85 -0.26 -5.45
CA VAL A 93 14.47 -0.60 -5.08
C VAL A 93 13.69 -1.05 -6.31
N TYR A 94 13.02 -2.19 -6.21
CA TYR A 94 12.05 -2.65 -7.21
C TYR A 94 10.64 -2.50 -6.63
N LEU A 95 9.87 -1.54 -7.15
CA LEU A 95 8.54 -1.19 -6.65
C LEU A 95 7.46 -2.08 -7.27
N VAL A 96 6.59 -2.63 -6.42
CA VAL A 96 5.45 -3.48 -6.80
C VAL A 96 4.23 -3.10 -5.96
N SER A 97 3.05 -3.67 -6.26
CA SER A 97 1.78 -3.27 -5.66
C SER A 97 1.45 -4.03 -4.37
N GLY A 98 2.06 -5.20 -4.15
CA GLY A 98 1.76 -6.02 -2.97
C GLY A 98 2.93 -6.86 -2.47
N GLY A 99 2.81 -7.32 -1.22
CA GLY A 99 3.85 -8.12 -0.56
C GLY A 99 4.13 -9.45 -1.26
N SER A 100 3.11 -10.12 -1.79
CA SER A 100 3.31 -11.37 -2.56
C SER A 100 4.13 -11.13 -3.83
N GLU A 101 3.85 -10.04 -4.57
CA GLU A 101 4.64 -9.67 -5.76
C GLU A 101 6.11 -9.38 -5.39
N ALA A 102 6.34 -8.77 -4.23
CA ALA A 102 7.69 -8.48 -3.75
C ALA A 102 8.46 -9.77 -3.45
N VAL A 103 7.81 -10.74 -2.79
CA VAL A 103 8.41 -12.06 -2.48
C VAL A 103 8.71 -12.84 -3.75
N GLU A 104 7.77 -12.92 -4.70
CA GLU A 104 7.98 -13.62 -5.97
C GLU A 104 9.09 -12.95 -6.82
N SER A 105 9.13 -11.61 -6.83
CA SER A 105 10.19 -10.86 -7.53
C SER A 105 11.56 -11.11 -6.92
N ALA A 106 11.67 -11.14 -5.59
CA ALA A 106 12.92 -11.45 -4.89
C ALA A 106 13.37 -12.89 -5.17
N LEU A 107 12.46 -13.86 -5.13
CA LEU A 107 12.75 -15.25 -5.47
C LEU A 107 13.25 -15.40 -6.90
N LYS A 108 12.57 -14.76 -7.86
CA LYS A 108 12.98 -14.70 -9.26
C LYS A 108 14.38 -14.12 -9.40
N MET A 109 14.65 -12.98 -8.76
CA MET A 109 15.95 -12.31 -8.81
C MET A 109 17.07 -13.22 -8.28
N ALA A 110 16.86 -13.86 -7.13
CA ALA A 110 17.83 -14.81 -6.57
C ALA A 110 18.09 -15.99 -7.52
N ARG A 111 17.04 -16.58 -8.10
CA ARG A 111 17.18 -17.70 -9.04
C ARG A 111 17.93 -17.30 -10.30
N GLN A 112 17.62 -16.12 -10.85
CA GLN A 112 18.28 -15.57 -12.02
C GLN A 112 19.78 -15.35 -11.73
N TYR A 113 20.11 -14.76 -10.58
CA TYR A 113 21.50 -14.52 -10.16
C TYR A 113 22.32 -15.81 -9.97
N PHE A 114 21.77 -16.81 -9.28
CA PHE A 114 22.58 -17.97 -8.88
C PHE A 114 22.64 -19.09 -9.92
N VAL A 115 21.73 -19.12 -10.89
CA VAL A 115 21.60 -20.29 -11.79
C VAL A 115 21.52 -19.92 -13.26
N GLU A 116 21.12 -18.69 -13.60
CA GLU A 116 21.02 -18.22 -14.99
C GLU A 116 22.09 -17.18 -15.34
N SER A 117 22.93 -16.81 -14.38
CA SER A 117 24.05 -15.86 -14.55
C SER A 117 25.35 -16.56 -14.88
#